data_AF-A0A1M6QJI0-F1
#
_entry.id   AF-A0A1M6QJI0-F1
#
_cell.length_a   1.000
_cell.length_b   1.000
_cell.length_c   1.000
_cell.angle_alpha   90.00
_cell.angle_beta   90.00
_cell.angle_gamma   90.00
#
_symmetry.space_group_name_H-M   'P 1'
#
loop_
_entity.id
_entity.type
_entity.pdbx_description
1 polymer ?
#
loop_
_entity_poly.entity_id
_entity_poly.type
_entity_poly.pdbx_seq_one_letter_code
_entity_poly.pdbx_strand_id
1 'polypeptide(L)'
;MSDLHVLLVRLAGPLQSWGLKGRFNRRDTHRRPTKSGVVGLCAAALGLDREEPLGELADVRFGVRADRPGTPVRDYHTVGGGTYPLRPRDLVVDHQRAAKATADAAEGRTPVPFGRAELKGWYGSPKYVAADPVSGALVSGEVRRHSLITERWYLSDAAFLVGLEYPDAAFLVQIAHALEHPRRLLWLGRKACPPSGDLALRLVPGTLMQAFETNALLPDADFGREGQTVPVADPRPSAWIESHRPLPGVGSLPDQPVRFGADGGEYSQRSEVRHRVTIAPHARGWDIIL
;
A
#
# COMPACT_ATOMS: atom_id res chain seq x y z
N MET A 1 23.37 19.15 -21.39
CA MET A 1 22.07 18.95 -20.72
C MET A 1 21.91 17.45 -20.60
N SER A 2 21.83 16.89 -19.39
CA SER A 2 21.52 15.46 -19.26
C SER A 2 20.11 15.23 -19.82
N ASP A 3 19.97 14.31 -20.76
CA ASP A 3 18.66 13.95 -21.28
C ASP A 3 17.82 13.36 -20.13
N LEU A 4 16.58 13.83 -20.00
CA LEU A 4 15.65 13.29 -19.02
C LEU A 4 15.12 11.95 -19.51
N HIS A 5 14.92 11.03 -18.57
CA HIS A 5 14.35 9.72 -18.83
C HIS A 5 13.17 9.47 -17.88
N VAL A 6 12.18 8.72 -18.35
CA VAL A 6 10.99 8.35 -17.58
C VAL A 6 10.83 6.84 -17.56
N LEU A 7 10.86 6.27 -16.36
CA LEU A 7 10.41 4.89 -16.16
C LEU A 7 8.89 4.87 -16.00
N LEU A 8 8.22 4.13 -16.87
CA LEU A 8 6.78 3.89 -16.81
C LEU A 8 6.50 2.62 -16.00
N VAL A 9 5.71 2.77 -14.94
CA VAL A 9 5.33 1.71 -14.01
C VAL A 9 3.81 1.55 -14.01
N ARG A 10 3.34 0.32 -14.21
CA ARG A 10 1.93 -0.05 -14.11
C ARG A 10 1.58 -0.40 -12.69
N LEU A 11 0.56 0.26 -12.14
CA LEU A 11 -0.01 -0.09 -10.84
C LEU A 11 -1.46 -0.55 -11.06
N ALA A 12 -1.62 -1.86 -11.22
CA ALA A 12 -2.90 -2.54 -11.39
C ALA A 12 -3.00 -3.72 -10.42
N GLY A 13 -4.22 -3.98 -9.95
CA GLY A 13 -4.55 -5.05 -9.03
C GLY A 13 -6.01 -4.92 -8.58
N PRO A 14 -6.60 -5.96 -7.97
CA PRO A 14 -8.01 -5.95 -7.58
C PRO A 14 -8.34 -4.83 -6.58
N LEU A 15 -7.42 -4.58 -5.64
CA LEU A 15 -7.51 -3.53 -4.64
C LEU A 15 -6.19 -2.77 -4.54
N GLN A 16 -6.24 -1.47 -4.27
CA GLN A 16 -5.10 -0.63 -3.95
C GLN A 16 -5.41 0.29 -2.76
N SER A 17 -4.39 0.80 -2.07
CA SER A 17 -4.61 1.77 -0.99
C SER A 17 -3.43 2.72 -0.76
N TRP A 18 -3.62 4.01 -1.05
CA TRP A 18 -2.57 5.02 -1.01
C TRP A 18 -2.85 6.06 0.08
N GLY A 19 -2.45 5.81 1.33
CA GLY A 19 -2.79 6.68 2.47
C GLY A 19 -2.03 8.01 2.48
N LEU A 20 -2.67 9.06 3.02
CA LEU A 20 -2.03 10.37 3.26
C LEU A 20 -2.05 10.78 4.73
N LYS A 21 -3.16 10.54 5.44
CA LYS A 21 -3.37 11.10 6.80
C LYS A 21 -3.89 10.09 7.82
N GLY A 22 -4.14 8.84 7.44
CA GLY A 22 -4.81 7.87 8.28
C GLY A 22 -4.10 7.62 9.61
N ARG A 23 -4.55 8.26 10.69
CA ARG A 23 -4.23 7.93 12.08
C ARG A 23 -5.37 7.12 12.69
N PHE A 24 -5.03 6.15 13.55
CA PHE A 24 -5.97 5.36 14.36
C PHE A 24 -6.92 4.42 13.59
N ASN A 25 -8.22 4.52 13.88
CA ASN A 25 -9.27 3.56 13.50
C ASN A 25 -9.87 3.82 12.12
N ARG A 26 -9.63 4.98 11.51
CA ARG A 26 -10.02 5.29 10.13
C ARG A 26 -8.76 5.44 9.28
N ARG A 27 -8.59 4.56 8.31
CA ARG A 27 -7.48 4.59 7.36
C ARG A 27 -8.01 5.01 6.01
N ASP A 28 -7.56 6.17 5.54
CA ASP A 28 -7.90 6.72 4.25
C ASP A 28 -7.20 5.96 3.10
N THR A 29 -7.67 6.27 1.89
CA THR A 29 -6.91 6.09 0.66
C THR A 29 -7.13 7.33 -0.18
N HIS A 30 -6.07 7.80 -0.80
CA HIS A 30 -6.15 8.79 -1.84
C HIS A 30 -6.70 8.16 -3.13
N ARG A 31 -7.21 9.00 -4.05
CA ARG A 31 -7.83 8.56 -5.32
C ARG A 31 -6.82 8.15 -6.41
N ARG A 32 -5.53 8.23 -6.09
CA ARG A 32 -4.40 7.90 -6.97
C ARG A 32 -3.18 7.55 -6.12
N PRO A 33 -2.23 6.78 -6.66
CA PRO A 33 -0.93 6.54 -6.05
C PRO A 33 -0.27 7.82 -5.53
N THR A 34 0.32 7.72 -4.34
CA THR A 34 1.10 8.78 -3.71
C THR A 34 2.58 8.59 -4.02
N LYS A 35 3.36 9.68 -4.10
CA LYS A 35 4.80 9.59 -4.36
C LYS A 35 5.49 8.73 -3.30
N SER A 36 5.20 8.97 -2.02
CA SER A 36 5.70 8.16 -0.90
C SER A 36 5.38 6.67 -1.02
N GLY A 37 4.17 6.32 -1.48
CA GLY A 37 3.77 4.92 -1.67
C GLY A 37 4.57 4.22 -2.77
N VAL A 38 4.80 4.90 -3.90
CA VAL A 38 5.55 4.33 -5.03
C VAL A 38 7.06 4.33 -4.75
N VAL A 39 7.60 5.37 -4.14
CA VAL A 39 9.01 5.38 -3.70
C VAL A 39 9.25 4.27 -2.68
N GLY A 40 8.32 4.04 -1.75
CA GLY A 40 8.38 2.92 -0.81
C GLY A 40 8.31 1.55 -1.50
N LEU A 41 7.53 1.42 -2.57
CA LEU A 41 7.50 0.23 -3.42
C LEU A 41 8.87 -0.02 -4.07
N CYS A 42 9.47 1.02 -4.66
CA CYS A 42 10.80 0.94 -5.28
C CYS A 42 11.90 0.62 -4.26
N ALA A 43 11.86 1.25 -3.08
CA ALA A 43 12.79 0.97 -1.99
C ALA A 43 12.69 -0.48 -1.50
N ALA A 44 11.46 -1.02 -1.38
CA ALA A 44 11.23 -2.41 -1.03
C ALA A 44 11.80 -3.37 -2.09
N ALA A 45 11.58 -3.06 -3.37
CA ALA A 45 12.10 -3.81 -4.50
C ALA A 45 13.64 -3.85 -4.51
N LEU A 46 14.28 -2.71 -4.26
CA LEU A 46 15.73 -2.55 -4.19
C LEU A 46 16.37 -3.20 -2.95
N GLY A 47 15.58 -3.50 -1.92
CA GLY A 47 16.11 -4.11 -0.70
C GLY A 47 16.52 -3.12 0.40
N LEU A 48 16.10 -1.85 0.33
CA LEU A 48 16.38 -0.85 1.37
C LEU A 48 15.56 -1.10 2.65
N ASP A 49 16.22 -1.10 3.80
CA ASP A 49 15.59 -1.08 5.11
C ASP A 49 14.96 0.28 5.42
N ARG A 50 14.06 0.33 6.40
CA ARG A 50 13.23 1.53 6.67
C ARG A 50 13.99 2.75 7.16
N GLU A 51 15.14 2.51 7.78
CA GLU A 51 16.02 3.54 8.35
C GLU A 51 17.10 3.97 7.36
N GLU A 52 17.25 3.26 6.23
CA GLU A 52 18.22 3.64 5.22
C GLU A 52 17.78 4.93 4.51
N PRO A 53 18.74 5.83 4.18
CA PRO A 53 18.43 7.03 3.42
C PRO A 53 17.91 6.66 2.02
N LEU A 54 16.94 7.42 1.54
CA LEU A 54 16.31 7.17 0.23
C LEU A 54 17.22 7.52 -0.95
N GLY A 55 18.22 8.39 -0.74
CA GLY A 55 19.14 8.83 -1.79
C GLY A 55 18.38 9.36 -3.02
N GLU A 56 18.82 8.93 -4.20
CA GLU A 56 18.26 9.33 -5.50
C GLU A 56 16.75 9.02 -5.64
N LEU A 57 16.22 8.04 -4.89
CA LEU A 57 14.78 7.73 -4.92
C LEU A 57 13.91 8.89 -4.40
N ALA A 58 14.42 9.75 -3.52
CA ALA A 58 13.67 10.91 -3.04
C ALA A 58 13.59 12.02 -4.11
N ASP A 59 14.58 12.06 -5.00
CA ASP A 59 14.79 13.12 -6.00
C ASP A 59 14.07 12.84 -7.32
N VAL A 60 13.59 11.61 -7.55
CA VAL A 60 12.81 11.29 -8.75
C VAL A 60 11.56 12.17 -8.83
N ARG A 61 11.31 12.75 -9.99
CA ARG A 61 10.10 13.53 -10.21
C ARG A 61 8.95 12.59 -10.53
N PHE A 62 7.83 12.77 -9.84
CA PHE A 62 6.72 11.84 -9.88
C PHE A 62 5.57 12.34 -10.78
N GLY A 63 5.02 11.45 -11.59
CA GLY A 63 3.77 11.66 -12.29
C GLY A 63 2.87 10.43 -12.23
N VAL A 64 1.56 10.64 -12.26
CA VAL A 64 0.60 9.55 -12.37
C VAL A 64 -0.54 9.89 -13.32
N ARG A 65 -0.82 8.99 -14.26
CA ARG A 65 -1.96 9.03 -15.18
C ARG A 65 -2.99 7.99 -14.73
N ALA A 66 -4.23 8.43 -14.51
CA ALA A 66 -5.33 7.56 -14.15
C ALA A 66 -6.03 7.08 -15.42
N ASP A 67 -5.60 5.91 -15.90
CA ASP A 67 -6.20 5.24 -17.06
C ASP A 67 -7.54 4.64 -16.66
N ARG A 68 -7.58 4.03 -15.47
CA ARG A 68 -8.82 3.61 -14.80
C ARG A 68 -8.78 4.08 -13.33
N PRO A 69 -9.55 5.11 -12.95
CA PRO A 69 -9.46 5.72 -11.62
C PRO A 69 -9.95 4.80 -10.49
N GLY A 70 -10.71 3.75 -10.81
CA GLY A 70 -11.30 2.81 -9.86
C GLY A 70 -12.42 3.39 -9.00
N THR A 71 -12.98 2.54 -8.14
CA THR A 71 -14.08 2.88 -7.24
C THR A 71 -13.63 2.78 -5.77
N PRO A 72 -13.85 3.81 -4.94
CA PRO A 72 -13.56 3.70 -3.51
C PRO A 72 -14.44 2.66 -2.82
N VAL A 73 -13.82 1.76 -2.06
CA VAL A 73 -14.49 0.72 -1.27
C VAL A 73 -14.10 0.89 0.20
N ARG A 74 -15.08 0.74 1.10
CA ARG A 74 -14.87 0.76 2.55
C ARG A 74 -14.92 -0.67 3.10
N ASP A 75 -13.84 -1.08 3.75
CA ASP A 75 -13.70 -2.35 4.44
C ASP A 75 -13.86 -2.16 5.96
N TYR A 76 -14.78 -2.91 6.56
CA TYR A 76 -14.96 -2.98 8.01
C TYR A 76 -14.05 -4.06 8.58
N HIS A 77 -12.88 -3.62 9.03
CA HIS A 77 -11.81 -4.52 9.44
C HIS A 77 -11.78 -4.67 10.97
N THR A 78 -12.32 -5.78 11.45
CA THR A 78 -12.38 -6.11 12.88
C THR A 78 -11.15 -6.92 13.30
N VAL A 79 -10.47 -6.49 14.35
CA VAL A 79 -9.36 -7.20 14.99
C VAL A 79 -9.74 -7.52 16.43
N GLY A 80 -9.45 -8.73 16.91
CA GLY A 80 -9.66 -9.08 18.31
C GLY A 80 -11.08 -9.54 18.69
N GLY A 81 -11.90 -9.96 17.72
CA GLY A 81 -13.25 -10.49 17.98
C GLY A 81 -13.31 -12.03 18.06
N GLY A 82 -14.35 -12.56 18.75
CA GLY A 82 -14.72 -13.98 18.76
C GLY A 82 -14.22 -14.81 19.95
N THR A 83 -14.63 -16.09 19.96
CA THR A 83 -14.12 -17.16 20.83
C THR A 83 -13.30 -18.13 19.98
N TYR A 84 -12.10 -18.50 20.44
CA TYR A 84 -11.23 -19.45 19.73
C TYR A 84 -10.81 -20.58 20.68
N PRO A 85 -10.69 -21.83 20.18
CA PRO A 85 -10.19 -22.93 20.97
C PRO A 85 -8.71 -22.71 21.29
N LEU A 86 -8.34 -22.78 22.57
CA LEU A 86 -6.95 -22.77 22.98
C LEU A 86 -6.25 -24.02 22.44
N ARG A 87 -5.12 -23.86 21.76
CA ARG A 87 -4.30 -25.02 21.36
C ARG A 87 -3.49 -25.49 22.56
N PRO A 88 -3.29 -26.80 22.76
CA PRO A 88 -2.48 -27.32 23.86
C PRO A 88 -1.08 -26.67 23.96
N ARG A 89 -0.43 -26.44 22.81
CA ARG A 89 0.87 -25.75 22.78
C ARG A 89 0.83 -24.35 23.41
N ASP A 90 -0.27 -23.62 23.22
CA ASP A 90 -0.42 -22.25 23.69
C ASP A 90 -0.62 -22.21 25.22
N LEU A 91 -1.09 -23.31 25.84
CA LEU A 91 -1.14 -23.48 27.30
C LEU A 91 0.22 -23.86 27.89
N VAL A 92 0.99 -24.69 27.16
CA VAL A 92 2.29 -25.19 27.64
C VAL A 92 3.37 -24.10 27.63
N VAL A 93 3.37 -23.23 26.62
CA VAL A 93 4.42 -22.20 26.45
C VAL A 93 4.14 -20.90 27.21
N ASP A 94 2.94 -20.71 27.75
CA ASP A 94 2.49 -19.47 28.39
C ASP A 94 1.74 -19.80 29.69
N HIS A 95 2.46 -19.70 30.81
CA HIS A 95 1.93 -20.07 32.14
C HIS A 95 0.74 -19.20 32.57
N GLN A 96 0.63 -17.95 32.08
CA GLN A 96 -0.52 -17.09 32.37
C GLN A 96 -1.75 -17.53 31.57
N ARG A 97 -1.57 -18.03 30.33
CA ARG A 97 -2.65 -18.69 29.56
C ARG A 97 -3.15 -19.94 30.26
N ALA A 98 -2.23 -20.76 30.79
CA ALA A 98 -2.58 -21.92 31.61
C ALA A 98 -3.40 -21.51 32.84
N ALA A 99 -2.89 -20.58 33.64
CA ALA A 99 -3.57 -20.13 34.86
C ALA A 99 -4.97 -19.56 34.60
N LYS A 100 -5.17 -18.77 33.53
CA LYS A 100 -6.49 -18.23 33.18
C LYS A 100 -7.44 -19.26 32.58
N ALA A 101 -6.95 -20.20 31.78
CA ALA A 101 -7.75 -21.31 31.29
C ALA A 101 -8.23 -22.22 32.43
N THR A 102 -7.44 -22.35 33.50
CA THR A 102 -7.79 -23.12 34.69
C THR A 102 -8.54 -22.31 35.75
N ALA A 103 -8.50 -20.97 35.73
CA ALA A 103 -9.18 -20.11 36.70
C ALA A 103 -10.72 -20.23 36.61
N ASP A 104 -11.26 -20.37 35.40
CA ASP A 104 -12.70 -20.60 35.18
C ASP A 104 -13.11 -22.09 35.40
N ALA A 105 -12.15 -22.97 35.71
CA ALA A 105 -12.41 -24.39 35.98
C ALA A 105 -12.75 -24.68 37.46
N ALA A 106 -12.64 -23.67 38.33
CA ALA A 106 -12.91 -23.81 39.76
C ALA A 106 -14.37 -23.48 40.10
N GLU A 107 -15.20 -24.54 40.07
CA GLU A 107 -16.33 -24.86 40.96
C GLU A 107 -17.46 -25.57 40.16
N GLY A 108 -17.51 -26.90 40.31
CA GLY A 108 -18.73 -27.69 40.02
C GLY A 108 -18.89 -28.33 38.64
N ARG A 109 -17.94 -28.22 37.70
CA ARG A 109 -18.03 -28.96 36.42
C ARG A 109 -17.29 -30.29 36.47
N THR A 110 -18.02 -31.37 36.19
CA THR A 110 -17.51 -32.73 36.01
C THR A 110 -16.33 -32.73 35.02
N PRO A 111 -15.18 -33.32 35.37
CA PRO A 111 -14.00 -33.27 34.52
C PRO A 111 -14.27 -33.97 33.19
N VAL A 112 -14.27 -33.21 32.10
CA VAL A 112 -14.39 -33.74 30.75
C VAL A 112 -13.00 -34.27 30.33
N PRO A 113 -12.87 -35.48 29.78
CA PRO A 113 -11.57 -36.01 29.41
C PRO A 113 -11.02 -35.20 28.24
N PHE A 114 -9.87 -34.53 28.44
CA PHE A 114 -9.07 -33.90 27.38
C PHE A 114 -9.92 -33.11 26.35
N GLY A 115 -10.67 -32.12 26.85
CA GLY A 115 -11.59 -31.31 26.04
C GLY A 115 -11.01 -29.95 25.67
N ARG A 116 -11.34 -29.46 24.47
CA ARG A 116 -11.09 -28.06 24.05
C ARG A 116 -11.58 -27.09 25.13
N ALA A 117 -10.68 -26.26 25.65
CA ALA A 117 -11.05 -25.11 26.47
C ALA A 117 -11.28 -23.90 25.56
N GLU A 118 -12.46 -23.28 25.68
CA GLU A 118 -12.81 -22.05 24.96
C GLU A 118 -12.82 -20.88 25.94
N LEU A 119 -11.97 -19.88 25.70
CA LEU A 119 -11.99 -18.64 26.46
C LEU A 119 -12.88 -17.62 25.76
N LYS A 120 -13.85 -17.07 26.50
CA LYS A 120 -14.74 -16.02 25.99
C LYS A 120 -13.97 -14.70 25.87
N GLY A 121 -13.89 -14.12 24.66
CA GLY A 121 -13.30 -12.79 24.41
C GLY A 121 -11.77 -12.74 24.38
N TRP A 122 -11.10 -13.83 23.99
CA TRP A 122 -9.65 -13.97 24.13
C TRP A 122 -8.81 -13.51 22.93
N TYR A 123 -9.40 -13.07 21.82
CA TYR A 123 -8.57 -12.67 20.69
C TYR A 123 -7.99 -11.25 20.85
N GLY A 124 -6.66 -11.16 20.80
CA GLY A 124 -5.90 -9.95 20.53
C GLY A 124 -4.41 -10.29 20.44
N SER A 125 -3.69 -9.80 19.43
CA SER A 125 -2.22 -9.87 19.44
C SER A 125 -1.70 -9.27 20.74
N PRO A 126 -0.72 -9.91 21.43
CA PRO A 126 -0.13 -9.37 22.63
C PRO A 126 0.28 -7.92 22.39
N LYS A 127 -0.17 -7.03 23.27
CA LYS A 127 0.31 -5.64 23.32
C LYS A 127 0.68 -5.37 24.76
N TYR A 128 1.60 -4.43 24.94
CA TYR A 128 2.27 -4.25 26.23
C TYR A 128 2.98 -5.54 26.62
N VAL A 129 3.76 -6.08 25.66
CA VAL A 129 4.59 -7.25 25.90
C VAL A 129 5.73 -6.82 26.82
N ALA A 130 5.77 -7.43 28.00
CA ALA A 130 6.82 -7.19 28.99
C ALA A 130 7.28 -8.53 29.55
N ALA A 131 8.50 -8.56 30.09
CA ALA A 131 8.97 -9.72 30.82
C ALA A 131 8.15 -9.87 32.10
N ASP A 132 7.62 -11.07 32.32
CA ASP A 132 6.99 -11.46 33.56
C ASP A 132 8.01 -11.36 34.70
N PRO A 133 7.69 -10.68 35.83
CA PRO A 133 8.66 -10.42 36.89
C PRO A 133 9.23 -11.66 37.57
N VAL A 134 8.56 -12.80 37.45
CA VAL A 134 8.92 -14.05 38.13
C VAL A 134 9.59 -15.03 37.18
N SER A 135 8.98 -15.26 36.01
CA SER A 135 9.44 -16.26 35.04
C SER A 135 10.35 -15.69 33.95
N GLY A 136 10.40 -14.36 33.78
CA GLY A 136 11.13 -13.69 32.70
C GLY A 136 10.53 -13.90 31.30
N ALA A 137 9.46 -14.69 31.18
CA ALA A 137 8.79 -14.94 29.92
C ALA A 137 8.13 -13.66 29.39
N LEU A 138 8.19 -13.42 28.08
CA LEU A 138 7.47 -12.30 27.46
C LEU A 138 5.97 -12.57 27.49
N VAL A 139 5.25 -11.85 28.34
CA VAL A 139 3.80 -11.99 28.55
C VAL A 139 3.06 -10.74 28.12
N SER A 140 1.77 -10.89 27.80
CA SER A 140 0.89 -9.75 27.48
C SER A 140 0.43 -9.08 28.77
N GLY A 141 0.71 -7.78 28.95
CA GLY A 141 0.19 -6.99 30.08
C GLY A 141 -1.33 -6.81 30.06
N GLU A 142 -1.98 -7.09 28.93
CA GLU A 142 -3.44 -7.01 28.78
C GLU A 142 -3.97 -8.32 28.18
N VAL A 143 -4.90 -8.96 28.89
CA VAL A 143 -5.31 -10.35 28.61
C VAL A 143 -6.79 -10.48 28.23
N ARG A 144 -7.49 -9.36 28.12
CA ARG A 144 -8.83 -9.25 27.53
C ARG A 144 -8.85 -8.01 26.66
N ARG A 145 -9.46 -8.11 25.47
CA ARG A 145 -9.72 -6.95 24.63
C ARG A 145 -11.12 -6.98 24.06
N HIS A 146 -11.70 -5.79 23.96
CA HIS A 146 -12.85 -5.57 23.09
C HIS A 146 -12.36 -5.57 21.64
N SER A 147 -13.17 -6.14 20.73
CA SER A 147 -12.87 -6.09 19.31
C SER A 147 -12.66 -4.65 18.87
N LEU A 148 -11.52 -4.38 18.23
CA LEU A 148 -11.24 -3.09 17.62
C LEU A 148 -11.74 -3.14 16.18
N ILE A 149 -12.71 -2.28 15.87
CA ILE A 149 -13.16 -2.08 14.50
C ILE A 149 -12.35 -0.94 13.89
N THR A 150 -11.77 -1.19 12.72
CA THR A 150 -11.13 -0.17 11.90
C THR A 150 -11.83 -0.08 10.56
N GLU A 151 -12.08 1.13 10.06
CA GLU A 151 -12.60 1.37 8.72
C GLU A 151 -11.42 1.67 7.81
N ARG A 152 -11.22 0.84 6.78
CA ARG A 152 -10.10 0.97 5.85
C ARG A 152 -10.64 1.21 4.45
N TRP A 153 -10.20 2.28 3.82
CA TRP A 153 -10.59 2.60 2.46
C TRP A 153 -9.59 2.05 1.45
N TYR A 154 -10.10 1.51 0.35
CA TYR A 154 -9.35 0.98 -0.78
C TYR A 154 -9.90 1.57 -2.10
N LEU A 155 -9.12 1.48 -3.16
CA LEU A 155 -9.59 1.65 -4.53
C LEU A 155 -9.74 0.26 -5.15
N SER A 156 -10.95 -0.06 -5.61
CA SER A 156 -11.24 -1.27 -6.37
C SER A 156 -11.14 -1.00 -7.85
N ASP A 157 -10.63 -1.98 -8.58
CA ASP A 157 -10.61 -1.99 -10.05
C ASP A 157 -9.91 -0.74 -10.64
N ALA A 158 -8.81 -0.32 -10.02
CA ALA A 158 -8.02 0.82 -10.45
C ALA A 158 -6.80 0.37 -11.25
N ALA A 159 -6.44 1.15 -12.27
CA ALA A 159 -5.22 0.97 -13.05
C ALA A 159 -4.58 2.35 -13.32
N PHE A 160 -3.33 2.50 -12.89
CA PHE A 160 -2.58 3.74 -13.03
C PHE A 160 -1.28 3.50 -13.81
N LEU A 161 -0.95 4.42 -14.70
CA LEU A 161 0.38 4.52 -15.30
C LEU A 161 1.17 5.58 -14.53
N VAL A 162 2.17 5.14 -13.80
CA VAL A 162 3.09 6.01 -13.05
C VAL A 162 4.33 6.29 -13.89
N GLY A 163 4.82 7.52 -13.84
CA GLY A 163 6.10 7.91 -14.40
C GLY A 163 7.06 8.35 -13.29
N LEU A 164 8.27 7.81 -13.32
CA LEU A 164 9.42 8.26 -12.52
C LEU A 164 10.43 8.93 -13.45
N GLU A 165 10.52 10.25 -13.39
CA GLU A 165 11.42 11.06 -14.22
C GLU A 165 12.71 11.34 -13.48
N TYR A 166 13.85 10.99 -14.09
CA TYR A 166 15.18 11.22 -13.54
C TYR A 166 16.23 11.34 -14.65
N PRO A 167 17.33 12.10 -14.46
CA PRO A 167 18.39 12.22 -15.46
C PRO A 167 19.22 10.94 -15.67
N ASP A 168 19.44 10.14 -14.63
CA ASP A 168 20.22 8.90 -14.73
C ASP A 168 19.34 7.75 -15.22
N ALA A 169 19.50 7.40 -16.51
CA ALA A 169 18.84 6.24 -17.11
C ALA A 169 19.26 4.92 -16.47
N ALA A 170 20.53 4.76 -16.06
CA ALA A 170 21.02 3.52 -15.48
C ALA A 170 20.36 3.24 -14.12
N PHE A 171 20.20 4.30 -13.31
CA PHE A 171 19.44 4.21 -12.07
C PHE A 171 17.98 3.80 -12.31
N LEU A 172 17.31 4.39 -13.29
CA LEU A 172 15.94 4.00 -13.65
C LEU A 172 15.85 2.55 -14.16
N VAL A 173 16.84 2.08 -14.92
CA VAL A 173 16.94 0.67 -15.34
C VAL A 173 17.10 -0.25 -14.13
N GLN A 174 17.91 0.14 -13.13
CA GLN A 174 18.06 -0.62 -11.89
C GLN A 174 16.73 -0.72 -11.12
N ILE A 175 15.97 0.37 -11.03
CA ILE A 175 14.62 0.35 -10.43
C ILE A 175 13.70 -0.59 -11.21
N ALA A 176 13.69 -0.49 -12.55
CA ALA A 176 12.85 -1.33 -13.40
C ALA A 176 13.15 -2.83 -13.18
N HIS A 177 14.42 -3.21 -13.18
CA HIS A 177 14.85 -4.58 -12.91
C HIS A 177 14.44 -5.02 -11.50
N ALA A 178 14.61 -4.15 -10.49
CA ALA A 178 14.25 -4.49 -9.11
C ALA A 178 12.74 -4.70 -8.94
N LEU A 179 11.89 -3.96 -9.64
CA LEU A 179 10.43 -4.12 -9.58
C LEU A 179 9.99 -5.50 -10.09
N GLU A 180 10.67 -6.04 -11.10
CA GLU A 180 10.40 -7.39 -11.65
C GLU A 180 11.15 -8.51 -10.91
N HIS A 181 12.25 -8.19 -10.25
CA HIS A 181 13.05 -9.13 -9.45
C HIS A 181 13.25 -8.62 -8.01
N PRO A 182 12.17 -8.49 -7.23
CA PRO A 182 12.22 -7.74 -5.99
C PRO A 182 12.87 -8.52 -4.86
N ARG A 183 13.67 -7.82 -4.05
CA ARG A 183 14.27 -8.39 -2.83
C ARG A 183 13.28 -8.59 -1.69
N ARG A 184 12.13 -7.89 -1.74
CA ARG A 184 11.03 -8.03 -0.77
C ARG A 184 9.69 -8.13 -1.50
N LEU A 185 8.70 -8.76 -0.86
CA LEU A 185 7.34 -8.80 -1.40
C LEU A 185 6.81 -7.39 -1.68
N LEU A 186 6.20 -7.21 -2.84
CA LEU A 186 5.65 -5.94 -3.29
C LEU A 186 4.13 -5.91 -3.11
N TRP A 187 3.60 -4.73 -2.79
CA TRP A 187 2.16 -4.51 -2.63
C TRP A 187 1.76 -3.07 -2.95
N LEU A 188 0.54 -2.89 -3.45
CA LEU A 188 -0.05 -1.61 -3.83
C LEU A 188 -0.58 -0.87 -2.60
N GLY A 189 0.37 -0.39 -1.80
CA GLY A 189 0.17 0.37 -0.57
C GLY A 189 -0.01 -0.48 0.69
N ARG A 190 -1.03 -1.35 0.76
CA ARG A 190 -1.19 -2.30 1.89
C ARG A 190 -0.81 -3.72 1.48
N LYS A 191 -0.24 -4.50 2.40
CA LYS A 191 0.16 -5.91 2.19
C LYS A 191 -0.93 -6.83 1.62
N ALA A 192 -2.20 -6.50 1.82
CA ALA A 192 -3.34 -7.24 1.28
C ALA A 192 -3.67 -6.91 -0.20
N CYS A 193 -2.94 -5.98 -0.80
CA CYS A 193 -3.16 -5.49 -2.16
C CYS A 193 -1.98 -5.95 -3.06
N PRO A 194 -1.96 -7.22 -3.52
CA PRO A 194 -0.92 -7.65 -4.44
C PRO A 194 -1.03 -6.93 -5.79
N PRO A 195 0.09 -6.59 -6.45
CA PRO A 195 0.05 -6.16 -7.84
C PRO A 195 -0.33 -7.34 -8.76
N SER A 196 -0.89 -7.03 -9.93
CA SER A 196 -1.21 -8.00 -10.99
C SER A 196 -0.35 -7.73 -12.21
N GLY A 197 0.23 -8.77 -12.83
CA GLY A 197 1.07 -8.67 -14.02
C GLY A 197 2.35 -7.86 -13.83
N ASP A 198 2.95 -7.43 -14.94
CA ASP A 198 4.21 -6.68 -14.94
C ASP A 198 4.05 -5.29 -14.30
N LEU A 199 5.04 -4.87 -13.52
CA LEU A 199 5.10 -3.55 -12.87
C LEU A 199 5.90 -2.56 -13.73
N ALA A 200 7.13 -2.88 -14.11
CA ALA A 200 8.00 -2.03 -14.90
C ALA A 200 7.75 -2.27 -16.40
N LEU A 201 7.18 -1.27 -17.08
CA LEU A 201 6.77 -1.43 -18.47
C LEU A 201 7.86 -1.02 -19.47
N ARG A 202 8.33 0.23 -19.36
CA ARG A 202 9.24 0.81 -20.36
C ARG A 202 9.98 2.02 -19.81
N LEU A 203 11.23 2.17 -20.22
CA LEU A 203 11.99 3.42 -20.09
C LEU A 203 11.88 4.23 -21.39
N VAL A 204 11.50 5.51 -21.29
CA VAL A 204 11.39 6.42 -22.45
C VAL A 204 12.20 7.69 -22.22
N PRO A 205 12.83 8.26 -23.27
CA PRO A 205 13.46 9.58 -23.16
C PRO A 205 12.39 10.69 -23.12
N GLY A 206 12.74 11.82 -22.53
CA GLY A 206 11.91 13.02 -22.47
C GLY A 206 11.27 13.26 -21.10
N THR A 207 10.16 13.98 -21.10
CA THR A 207 9.45 14.41 -19.90
C THR A 207 8.26 13.52 -19.56
N LEU A 208 7.75 13.59 -18.32
CA LEU A 208 6.53 12.91 -17.88
C LEU A 208 5.33 13.17 -18.80
N MET A 209 5.16 14.42 -19.26
CA MET A 209 4.04 14.75 -20.15
C MET A 209 4.17 14.02 -21.49
N GLN A 210 5.34 14.10 -22.12
CA GLN A 210 5.59 13.42 -23.39
C GLN A 210 5.44 11.90 -23.25
N ALA A 211 5.92 11.32 -22.14
CA ALA A 211 5.76 9.90 -21.86
C ALA A 211 4.27 9.51 -21.74
N PHE A 212 3.45 10.33 -21.07
CA PHE A 212 2.02 10.09 -20.95
C PHE A 212 1.22 10.33 -22.24
N GLU A 213 1.68 11.18 -23.15
CA GLU A 213 1.03 11.40 -24.44
C GLU A 213 1.37 10.31 -25.46
N THR A 214 2.60 9.80 -25.44
CA THR A 214 3.15 8.90 -26.47
C THR A 214 2.97 7.40 -26.16
N ASN A 215 2.41 7.04 -25.01
CA ASN A 215 2.10 5.66 -24.67
C ASN A 215 0.58 5.48 -24.51
N ALA A 216 0.05 4.40 -25.09
CA ALA A 216 -1.38 4.12 -25.12
C ALA A 216 -1.96 3.98 -23.70
N LEU A 217 -3.28 4.02 -23.56
CA LEU A 217 -3.92 3.65 -22.29
C LEU A 217 -3.54 2.20 -21.94
N LEU A 218 -3.39 1.92 -20.64
CA LEU A 218 -3.17 0.57 -20.15
C LEU A 218 -4.26 -0.38 -20.68
N PRO A 219 -3.94 -1.67 -20.90
CA PRO A 219 -4.97 -2.65 -21.22
C PRO A 219 -6.04 -2.64 -20.14
N ASP A 220 -7.28 -2.95 -20.51
CA ASP A 220 -8.44 -2.94 -19.62
C ASP A 220 -8.83 -1.55 -19.07
N ALA A 221 -8.31 -0.46 -19.62
CA ALA A 221 -8.76 0.90 -19.26
C ALA A 221 -10.27 1.13 -19.52
N ASP A 222 -10.84 0.40 -20.48
CA ASP A 222 -12.27 0.39 -20.79
C ASP A 222 -13.06 -0.76 -20.13
N PHE A 223 -12.38 -1.62 -19.35
CA PHE A 223 -13.03 -2.72 -18.64
C PHE A 223 -14.02 -2.15 -17.60
N GLY A 224 -15.28 -2.57 -17.68
CA GLY A 224 -16.39 -2.02 -16.88
C GLY A 224 -17.02 -0.73 -17.44
N ARG A 225 -16.57 -0.22 -18.59
CA ARG A 225 -17.30 0.80 -19.38
C ARG A 225 -18.30 0.18 -20.36
N GLU A 226 -18.11 -1.07 -20.74
CA GLU A 226 -19.11 -1.84 -21.49
C GLU A 226 -20.39 -1.98 -20.64
N GLY A 227 -21.41 -1.20 -20.98
CA GLY A 227 -22.69 -1.13 -20.28
C GLY A 227 -22.97 0.17 -19.51
N GLN A 228 -22.01 1.10 -19.42
CA GLN A 228 -22.28 2.45 -18.91
C GLN A 228 -22.96 3.28 -20.01
N THR A 229 -24.26 3.56 -19.85
CA THR A 229 -25.07 4.37 -20.76
C THR A 229 -24.81 5.88 -20.65
N VAL A 230 -23.98 6.31 -19.70
CA VAL A 230 -23.64 7.73 -19.50
C VAL A 230 -22.35 8.03 -20.26
N PRO A 231 -22.38 8.86 -21.32
CA PRO A 231 -21.18 9.25 -22.04
C PRO A 231 -20.24 10.00 -21.09
N VAL A 232 -18.98 9.54 -21.00
CA VAL A 232 -17.93 10.25 -20.27
C VAL A 232 -17.70 11.58 -20.99
N ALA A 233 -17.97 12.70 -20.30
CA ALA A 233 -17.95 14.04 -20.90
C ALA A 233 -16.62 14.44 -21.54
N ASP A 234 -15.50 13.83 -21.12
CA ASP A 234 -14.20 13.97 -21.75
C ASP A 234 -13.43 12.63 -21.62
N PRO A 235 -13.11 11.95 -22.73
CA PRO A 235 -12.49 10.61 -22.71
C PRO A 235 -11.01 10.63 -22.29
N ARG A 236 -10.38 11.80 -22.25
CA ARG A 236 -8.96 11.93 -21.90
C ARG A 236 -8.68 11.43 -20.47
N PRO A 237 -7.59 10.71 -20.21
CA PRO A 237 -7.21 10.41 -18.83
C PRO A 237 -6.78 11.70 -18.10
N SER A 238 -7.00 11.73 -16.79
CA SER A 238 -6.39 12.76 -15.95
C SER A 238 -4.99 12.32 -15.57
N ALA A 239 -4.02 13.23 -15.64
CA ALA A 239 -2.69 13.02 -15.07
C ALA A 239 -2.39 14.09 -14.02
N TRP A 240 -1.55 13.73 -13.06
CA TRP A 240 -1.00 14.62 -12.04
C TRP A 240 0.50 14.54 -12.09
N ILE A 241 1.15 15.66 -12.38
CA ILE A 241 2.60 15.74 -12.54
C ILE A 241 3.15 16.67 -11.48
N GLU A 242 4.19 16.21 -10.79
CA GLU A 242 4.92 17.00 -9.81
C GLU A 242 5.44 18.31 -10.40
N SER A 243 5.24 19.39 -9.66
CA SER A 243 5.68 20.74 -10.00
C SER A 243 6.67 21.26 -8.97
N HIS A 244 7.82 21.72 -9.46
CA HIS A 244 8.85 22.37 -8.65
C HIS A 244 8.38 23.70 -8.05
N ARG A 245 7.31 24.29 -8.58
CA ARG A 245 6.74 25.54 -8.10
C ARG A 245 5.29 25.32 -7.67
N PRO A 246 4.90 25.71 -6.44
CA PRO A 246 3.50 25.72 -6.05
C PRO A 246 2.74 26.68 -6.97
N LEU A 247 1.67 26.19 -7.61
CA LEU A 247 0.77 27.07 -8.34
C LEU A 247 -0.27 27.65 -7.37
N PRO A 248 -0.56 28.96 -7.42
CA PRO A 248 -1.61 29.56 -6.61
C PRO A 248 -2.95 28.85 -6.81
N GLY A 249 -3.63 28.49 -5.73
CA GLY A 249 -4.92 27.80 -5.76
C GLY A 249 -4.87 26.29 -5.99
N VAL A 250 -3.69 25.71 -6.26
CA VAL A 250 -3.51 24.26 -6.35
C VAL A 250 -2.97 23.73 -5.02
N GLY A 251 -3.74 22.87 -4.35
CA GLY A 251 -3.38 22.31 -3.05
C GLY A 251 -2.10 21.45 -3.11
N SER A 252 -1.33 21.44 -2.02
CA SER A 252 -0.19 20.54 -1.83
C SER A 252 -0.61 19.20 -1.23
N LEU A 253 0.21 18.18 -1.44
CA LEU A 253 0.05 16.84 -0.87
C LEU A 253 1.18 16.53 0.11
N PRO A 254 0.90 15.99 1.31
CA PRO A 254 1.91 15.59 2.28
C PRO A 254 2.48 14.20 1.93
N ASP A 255 3.02 14.03 0.72
CA ASP A 255 3.46 12.73 0.20
C ASP A 255 4.89 12.70 -0.36
N GLN A 256 5.67 13.77 -0.20
CA GLN A 256 7.11 13.73 -0.49
C GLN A 256 7.81 12.95 0.64
N PRO A 257 8.41 11.78 0.37
CA PRO A 257 9.04 10.98 1.41
C PRO A 257 10.37 11.63 1.86
N VAL A 258 10.53 11.77 3.18
CA VAL A 258 11.79 12.20 3.81
C VAL A 258 12.48 11.00 4.45
N ARG A 259 11.74 10.23 5.26
CA ARG A 259 12.18 8.95 5.84
C ARG A 259 10.99 8.02 6.04
N PHE A 260 11.21 6.71 6.06
CA PHE A 260 10.11 5.75 6.28
C PHE A 260 9.95 5.26 7.72
N GLY A 261 11.01 5.23 8.54
CA GLY A 261 11.02 5.13 10.01
C GLY A 261 10.10 4.07 10.66
N ALA A 262 10.64 3.15 11.46
CA ALA A 262 9.83 2.16 12.18
C ALA A 262 8.85 2.78 13.20
N ASP A 263 9.18 3.95 13.74
CA ASP A 263 8.39 4.78 14.66
C ASP A 263 7.34 5.65 13.96
N GLY A 264 7.42 5.74 12.62
CA GLY A 264 6.55 6.55 11.78
C GLY A 264 7.37 7.39 10.80
N GLY A 265 7.18 7.16 9.51
CA GLY A 265 7.85 7.95 8.47
C GLY A 265 7.53 9.45 8.51
N GLU A 266 8.45 10.25 7.98
CA GLU A 266 8.31 11.70 7.81
C GLU A 266 8.09 12.03 6.34
N TYR A 267 7.16 12.97 6.11
CA TYR A 267 6.75 13.39 4.78
C TYR A 267 6.64 14.91 4.72
N SER A 268 7.14 15.51 3.64
CA SER A 268 7.03 16.94 3.37
C SER A 268 5.95 17.23 2.32
N GLN A 269 5.69 18.52 2.07
CA GLN A 269 4.70 18.96 1.10
C GLN A 269 5.25 18.85 -0.32
N ARG A 270 4.46 18.28 -1.23
CA ARG A 270 4.69 18.23 -2.66
C ARG A 270 3.61 19.00 -3.40
N SER A 271 4.00 19.75 -4.43
CA SER A 271 3.06 20.40 -5.35
C SER A 271 2.94 19.58 -6.63
N GLU A 272 1.72 19.51 -7.17
CA GLU A 272 1.46 18.84 -8.45
C GLU A 272 0.43 19.62 -9.26
N VAL A 273 0.42 19.42 -10.57
CA VAL A 273 -0.53 20.04 -11.50
C VAL A 273 -1.35 18.94 -12.16
N ARG A 274 -2.66 19.18 -12.25
CA ARG A 274 -3.58 18.27 -12.95
C ARG A 274 -3.63 18.64 -14.43
N HIS A 275 -3.49 17.63 -15.29
CA HIS A 275 -3.57 17.74 -16.74
C HIS A 275 -4.64 16.80 -17.30
N ARG A 276 -5.25 17.19 -18.43
CA ARG A 276 -6.04 16.30 -19.29
C ARG A 276 -5.14 15.88 -20.44
N VAL A 277 -4.74 14.61 -20.47
CA VAL A 277 -3.73 14.13 -21.42
C VAL A 277 -4.41 13.69 -22.71
N THR A 278 -3.94 14.17 -23.85
CA THR A 278 -4.40 13.70 -25.15
C THR A 278 -3.44 12.62 -25.62
N ILE A 279 -3.93 11.38 -25.77
CA ILE A 279 -3.12 10.27 -26.25
C ILE A 279 -2.82 10.49 -27.74
N ALA A 280 -1.54 10.42 -28.11
CA ALA A 280 -1.11 10.62 -29.48
C ALA A 280 -1.68 9.52 -30.40
N PRO A 281 -2.02 9.83 -31.67
CA PRO A 281 -2.53 8.83 -32.62
C PRO A 281 -1.58 7.64 -32.86
N HIS A 282 -0.28 7.87 -32.70
CA HIS A 282 0.79 6.89 -32.84
C HIS A 282 1.32 6.42 -31.48
N ALA A 283 0.52 6.55 -30.42
CA ALA A 283 0.91 6.12 -29.10
C ALA A 283 1.22 4.62 -29.09
N ARG A 284 2.34 4.27 -28.48
CA ARG A 284 2.82 2.88 -28.47
C ARG A 284 1.96 2.05 -27.55
N GLY A 285 1.52 0.88 -28.03
CA GLY A 285 0.83 -0.13 -27.24
C GLY A 285 1.74 -0.84 -26.23
N TRP A 286 1.14 -1.81 -25.56
CA TRP A 286 1.76 -2.58 -24.48
C TRP A 286 1.85 -4.06 -24.87
N ASP A 287 3.07 -4.61 -24.82
CA ASP A 287 3.31 -6.04 -24.85
C ASP A 287 3.59 -6.46 -23.41
N ILE A 288 2.53 -6.64 -22.61
CA ILE A 288 2.63 -6.90 -21.17
C ILE A 288 1.85 -8.16 -20.81
N ILE A 289 2.32 -8.89 -19.82
CA ILE A 289 1.58 -10.02 -19.25
C ILE A 289 0.60 -9.47 -18.21
N LEU A 290 -0.68 -9.77 -18.39
CA LEU A 290 -1.77 -9.34 -17.49
C LEU A 290 -1.92 -10.26 -16.28
#